data_AF-A0A319D441-F1
#
_entry.id   AF-A0A319D441-F1
#
_cell.length_a   1.000
_cell.length_b   1.000
_cell.length_c   1.000
_cell.angle_alpha   90.00
_cell.angle_beta   90.00
_cell.angle_gamma   90.00
#
_symmetry.space_group_name_H-M   'P 1'
#
loop_
_entity.id
_entity.type
_entity.pdbx_description
1 polymer ?
#
loop_
_entity_poly.entity_id
_entity_poly.type
_entity_poly.pdbx_seq_one_letter_code
_entity_poly.pdbx_strand_id
1 'polypeptide(L)'
;MPSTHILAPCAPCAHCGTEDPRHYCGCVEAPEYQPGDAAKTTYCGQYCQARHWPIHKPHCIALRGRKKLVRVALILKTVLLAYREIMYDVSLDSVDFRDGTLYLHRVQNPGSLLSTHCRFPRRLTTNPEHKEAALIANRYTLALSLLFQLTQRLLEGVASNLEVLQLTPTKKPWSTKFVPGEGPTMDPHYVFKVERVPDGETWIIDILGCQYGYRELLVPFDRHMRKTGCKNWEKAKTYNVPETKDLDLKTAGPFPVDVEYERQARLRFAEFVKTNVDQSLLDGSIAAYGHKLGRLVFDLKIKLALFVVGD
;
A
#
# COMPACT_ATOMS: atom_id res chain seq x y z
N MET A 1 0.63 -11.55 36.20
CA MET A 1 -0.75 -11.13 36.54
C MET A 1 -1.54 -11.05 35.24
N PRO A 2 -2.66 -11.77 35.09
CA PRO A 2 -3.42 -11.71 33.86
C PRO A 2 -4.21 -10.41 33.83
N SER A 3 -3.88 -9.52 32.89
CA SER A 3 -4.67 -8.33 32.58
C SER A 3 -6.08 -8.76 32.19
N THR A 4 -7.04 -8.42 33.04
CA THR A 4 -8.46 -8.38 32.70
C THR A 4 -8.64 -7.47 31.49
N HIS A 5 -8.89 -8.07 30.33
CA HIS A 5 -9.48 -7.36 29.19
C HIS A 5 -10.87 -6.90 29.61
N ILE A 6 -10.98 -5.66 30.10
CA ILE A 6 -12.26 -4.98 30.22
C ILE A 6 -12.78 -4.80 28.79
N LEU A 7 -13.71 -5.66 28.38
CA LEU A 7 -14.47 -5.49 27.15
C LEU A 7 -15.13 -4.12 27.21
N ALA A 8 -14.77 -3.23 26.28
CA ALA A 8 -15.44 -1.95 26.13
C ALA A 8 -16.96 -2.20 26.02
N PRO A 9 -17.81 -1.41 26.70
CA PRO A 9 -19.25 -1.61 26.68
C PRO A 9 -19.76 -1.62 25.24
N CYS A 10 -20.58 -2.61 24.90
CA CYS A 10 -21.22 -2.68 23.60
C CYS A 10 -22.11 -1.43 23.42
N ALA A 11 -21.96 -0.74 22.29
CA ALA A 11 -22.79 0.42 21.98
C ALA A 11 -24.27 0.01 21.97
N PRO A 12 -25.20 0.81 22.54
CA PRO A 12 -26.62 0.48 22.58
C PRO A 12 -27.20 0.35 21.17
N CYS A 13 -28.31 -0.38 21.04
CA CYS A 13 -29.02 -0.52 19.77
C CYS A 13 -29.36 0.86 19.19
N ALA A 14 -28.91 1.14 17.97
CA ALA A 14 -29.03 2.45 17.35
C ALA A 14 -30.48 2.89 17.04
N HIS A 15 -31.45 1.97 17.14
CA HIS A 15 -32.87 2.28 16.95
C HIS A 15 -33.63 2.42 18.28
N CYS A 16 -33.51 1.44 19.19
CA CYS A 16 -34.33 1.36 20.40
C CYS A 16 -33.58 1.62 21.71
N GLY A 17 -32.26 1.83 21.68
CA GLY A 17 -31.44 2.14 22.85
C GLY A 17 -31.12 0.97 23.80
N THR A 18 -31.55 -0.26 23.49
CA THR A 18 -31.27 -1.44 24.33
C THR A 18 -29.77 -1.75 24.42
N GLU A 19 -29.28 -2.06 25.62
CA GLU A 19 -27.85 -2.27 25.92
C GLU A 19 -27.27 -3.64 25.49
N ASP A 20 -28.12 -4.60 25.07
CA ASP A 20 -27.71 -5.93 24.55
C ASP A 20 -27.95 -6.04 23.02
N PRO A 21 -27.15 -5.39 22.17
CA PRO A 21 -27.23 -5.60 20.73
C PRO A 21 -26.63 -6.94 20.34
N ARG A 22 -27.28 -7.64 19.41
CA ARG A 22 -26.84 -8.98 18.93
C ARG A 22 -26.28 -8.97 17.52
N HIS A 23 -26.40 -7.84 16.82
CA HIS A 23 -26.08 -7.73 15.39
C HIS A 23 -25.22 -6.49 15.10
N TYR A 24 -24.12 -6.71 14.40
CA TYR A 24 -23.22 -5.67 13.92
C TYR A 24 -23.54 -5.28 12.49
N CYS A 25 -23.53 -3.98 12.19
CA CYS A 25 -23.67 -3.52 10.81
C CYS A 25 -22.42 -3.84 9.98
N GLY A 26 -22.56 -4.00 8.66
CA GLY A 26 -21.44 -4.28 7.76
C GLY A 26 -20.37 -3.18 7.67
N CYS A 27 -20.66 -1.98 8.20
CA CYS A 27 -19.70 -0.88 8.34
C CYS A 27 -18.75 -1.02 9.53
N VAL A 28 -19.00 -1.96 10.44
CA VAL A 28 -18.11 -2.22 11.57
C VAL A 28 -16.71 -2.60 11.06
N GLU A 29 -15.69 -2.24 11.84
CA GLU A 29 -14.27 -2.36 11.49
C GLU A 29 -13.79 -1.39 10.40
N ALA A 30 -14.58 -0.38 10.02
CA ALA A 30 -14.06 0.71 9.20
C ALA A 30 -13.03 1.55 9.99
N PRO A 31 -11.94 1.99 9.35
CA PRO A 31 -10.96 2.86 9.99
C PRO A 31 -11.55 4.24 10.30
N GLU A 32 -11.11 4.79 11.44
CA GLU A 32 -11.46 6.14 11.89
C GLU A 32 -10.40 7.14 11.39
N TYR A 33 -10.84 8.24 10.79
CA TYR A 33 -9.96 9.29 10.26
C TYR A 33 -10.19 10.65 10.91
N GLN A 34 -11.36 10.82 11.52
CA GLN A 34 -11.74 11.95 12.36
C GLN A 34 -12.46 11.41 13.60
N PRO A 35 -12.32 12.05 14.78
CA PRO A 35 -12.99 11.58 15.98
C PRO A 35 -14.51 11.39 15.75
N GLY A 36 -14.97 10.16 15.96
CA GLY A 36 -16.37 9.75 15.83
C GLY A 36 -16.82 9.36 14.41
N ASP A 37 -15.99 9.53 13.38
CA ASP A 37 -16.42 9.34 12.00
C ASP A 37 -16.59 7.88 11.57
N ALA A 38 -16.13 6.93 12.39
CA ALA A 38 -16.30 5.49 12.25
C ALA A 38 -17.08 4.86 13.42
N ALA A 39 -18.02 5.61 14.02
CA ALA A 39 -18.84 5.14 15.13
C ALA A 39 -19.51 3.79 14.82
N LYS A 40 -19.33 2.83 15.73
CA LYS A 40 -19.89 1.48 15.57
C LYS A 40 -21.40 1.55 15.70
N THR A 41 -22.11 1.02 14.70
CA THR A 41 -23.56 0.91 14.72
C THR A 41 -23.97 -0.54 14.96
N THR A 42 -24.77 -0.76 16.00
CA THR A 42 -25.22 -2.07 16.47
C THR A 42 -26.75 -2.11 16.57
N TYR A 43 -27.32 -3.31 16.46
CA TYR A 43 -28.77 -3.53 16.53
C TYR A 43 -29.10 -4.75 17.39
N CYS A 44 -30.22 -4.71 18.12
CA CYS A 44 -30.73 -5.89 18.83
C CYS A 44 -31.27 -6.96 17.84
N GLY A 45 -31.72 -6.55 16.65
CA GLY A 45 -32.20 -7.47 15.61
C GLY A 45 -32.50 -6.78 14.28
N GLN A 46 -32.87 -7.60 13.28
CA GLN A 46 -33.14 -7.16 11.90
C GLN A 46 -34.26 -6.10 11.82
N TYR A 47 -35.27 -6.18 12.69
CA TYR A 47 -36.34 -5.17 12.74
C TYR A 47 -35.80 -3.76 13.04
N CYS A 48 -34.98 -3.62 14.08
CA CYS A 48 -34.36 -2.35 14.45
C CYS A 48 -33.40 -1.84 13.37
N GLN A 49 -32.66 -2.75 12.74
CA GLN A 49 -31.81 -2.41 11.59
C GLN A 49 -32.65 -1.87 10.43
N ALA A 50 -33.71 -2.56 10.03
CA ALA A 50 -34.57 -2.15 8.92
C ALA A 50 -35.22 -0.78 9.16
N ARG A 51 -35.64 -0.50 10.40
CA ARG A 51 -36.20 0.80 10.79
C ARG A 51 -35.16 1.94 10.77
N HIS A 52 -33.94 1.70 11.22
CA HIS A 52 -32.87 2.71 11.18
C HIS A 52 -32.20 2.84 9.81
N TRP A 53 -32.37 1.84 8.93
CA TRP A 53 -31.66 1.74 7.65
C TRP A 53 -31.80 2.96 6.74
N PRO A 54 -32.98 3.62 6.59
CA PRO A 54 -33.10 4.81 5.73
C PRO A 54 -32.13 5.93 6.10
N ILE A 55 -31.84 6.09 7.40
CA ILE A 55 -30.94 7.12 7.93
C ILE A 55 -29.49 6.63 7.92
N HIS A 56 -29.27 5.36 8.28
CA HIS A 56 -27.93 4.79 8.40
C HIS A 56 -27.27 4.43 7.06
N LYS A 57 -28.06 4.12 6.03
CA LYS A 57 -27.57 3.57 4.75
C LYS A 57 -26.46 4.42 4.11
N PRO A 58 -26.57 5.75 3.98
CA PRO A 58 -25.50 6.56 3.38
C PRO A 58 -24.18 6.44 4.15
N HIS A 59 -24.24 6.53 5.49
CA HIS A 59 -23.08 6.39 6.36
C HIS A 59 -22.46 4.98 6.29
N CYS A 60 -23.29 3.94 6.26
CA CYS A 60 -22.84 2.56 6.11
C CYS A 60 -22.09 2.35 4.79
N ILE A 61 -22.58 2.93 3.69
CA ILE A 61 -21.91 2.87 2.37
C ILE A 61 -20.54 3.56 2.43
N ALA A 62 -20.46 4.75 3.04
CA ALA A 62 -19.21 5.47 3.24
C ALA A 62 -18.15 4.63 3.97
N LEU A 63 -18.51 4.13 5.16
CA LEU A 63 -17.60 3.33 5.98
C LEU A 63 -17.17 2.01 5.32
N ARG A 64 -18.10 1.32 4.63
CA ARG A 64 -17.74 0.13 3.85
C ARG A 64 -16.79 0.45 2.71
N GLY A 65 -16.97 1.60 2.06
CA GLY A 65 -16.06 2.11 1.04
C GLY A 65 -14.66 2.36 1.57
N ARG A 66 -14.54 3.10 2.69
CA ARG A 66 -13.25 3.35 3.36
C ARG A 66 -12.55 2.05 3.77
N LYS A 67 -13.31 1.07 4.29
CA LYS A 67 -12.81 -0.27 4.59
C LYS A 67 -12.24 -0.98 3.35
N LYS A 68 -12.92 -0.90 2.21
CA LYS A 68 -12.39 -1.46 0.95
C LYS A 68 -11.13 -0.71 0.51
N LEU A 69 -11.13 0.62 0.51
CA LEU A 69 -9.97 1.43 0.12
C LEU A 69 -8.73 1.13 0.96
N VAL A 70 -8.85 0.99 2.28
CA VAL A 70 -7.67 0.67 3.12
C VAL A 70 -7.15 -0.74 2.83
N ARG A 71 -8.05 -1.68 2.51
CA ARG A 71 -7.68 -3.04 2.10
C ARG A 71 -6.96 -3.03 0.74
N VAL A 72 -7.39 -2.19 -0.21
CA VAL A 72 -6.67 -1.97 -1.47
C VAL A 72 -5.27 -1.46 -1.18
N ALA A 73 -5.12 -0.39 -0.40
CA ALA A 73 -3.83 0.20 -0.05
C ALA A 73 -2.88 -0.81 0.61
N LEU A 74 -3.40 -1.64 1.52
CA LEU A 74 -2.64 -2.71 2.18
C LEU A 74 -2.20 -3.80 1.19
N ILE A 75 -3.08 -4.25 0.28
CA ILE A 75 -2.70 -5.24 -0.75
C ILE A 75 -1.61 -4.67 -1.63
N LEU A 76 -1.79 -3.46 -2.17
CA LEU A 76 -0.82 -2.81 -3.05
C LEU A 76 0.56 -2.71 -2.43
N LYS A 77 0.64 -2.19 -1.19
CA LYS A 77 1.92 -2.10 -0.48
C LYS A 77 2.53 -3.47 -0.21
N THR A 78 1.75 -4.41 0.32
CA THR A 78 2.28 -5.72 0.72
C THR A 78 2.76 -6.52 -0.49
N VAL A 79 2.03 -6.46 -1.59
CA VAL A 79 2.40 -7.11 -2.86
C VAL A 79 3.65 -6.47 -3.45
N LEU A 80 3.76 -5.13 -3.45
CA LEU A 80 4.97 -4.43 -3.90
C LEU A 80 6.21 -4.85 -3.09
N LEU A 81 6.08 -4.85 -1.76
CA LEU A 81 7.17 -5.25 -0.87
C LEU A 81 7.54 -6.73 -1.08
N ALA A 82 6.55 -7.61 -1.24
CA ALA A 82 6.79 -9.03 -1.52
C ALA A 82 7.53 -9.25 -2.84
N TYR A 83 7.14 -8.52 -3.90
CA TYR A 83 7.86 -8.53 -5.17
C TYR A 83 9.31 -8.06 -4.98
N ARG A 84 9.51 -6.91 -4.33
CA ARG A 84 10.85 -6.33 -4.10
C ARG A 84 11.74 -7.16 -3.18
N GLU A 85 11.15 -7.93 -2.26
CA GLU A 85 11.90 -8.86 -1.42
C GLU A 85 12.49 -10.03 -2.20
N ILE A 86 11.85 -10.46 -3.29
CA ILE A 86 12.32 -11.57 -4.14
C ILE A 86 13.14 -11.05 -5.31
N MET A 87 12.71 -9.95 -5.91
CA MET A 87 13.29 -9.31 -7.09
C MET A 87 14.08 -8.06 -6.68
N TYR A 88 15.01 -8.21 -5.73
CA TYR A 88 15.85 -7.09 -5.27
C TYR A 88 17.06 -6.95 -6.17
N ASP A 89 17.29 -5.74 -6.68
CA ASP A 89 18.29 -5.43 -7.70
C ASP A 89 19.30 -4.37 -7.21
N VAL A 90 19.45 -4.23 -5.89
CA VAL A 90 20.43 -3.32 -5.28
C VAL A 90 21.32 -4.10 -4.32
N SER A 91 22.61 -4.15 -4.62
CA SER A 91 23.59 -4.76 -3.72
C SER A 91 23.90 -3.81 -2.57
N LEU A 92 23.51 -4.20 -1.35
CA LEU A 92 23.75 -3.43 -0.12
C LEU A 92 24.67 -4.20 0.83
N ASP A 93 25.62 -3.48 1.44
CA ASP A 93 26.50 -3.95 2.51
C ASP A 93 25.89 -3.73 3.89
N SER A 94 25.32 -2.55 4.14
CA SER A 94 24.70 -2.17 5.41
C SER A 94 23.53 -1.22 5.23
N VAL A 95 22.68 -1.16 6.26
CA VAL A 95 21.57 -0.20 6.38
C VAL A 95 21.68 0.45 7.74
N ASP A 96 21.98 1.75 7.76
CA ASP A 96 22.28 2.48 8.98
C ASP A 96 21.34 3.68 9.12
N PHE A 97 20.76 3.88 10.31
CA PHE A 97 19.93 5.03 10.60
C PHE A 97 20.63 5.94 11.60
N ARG A 98 20.91 7.18 11.18
CA ARG A 98 21.55 8.21 12.02
C ARG A 98 21.04 9.59 11.63
N ASP A 99 20.83 10.44 12.62
CA ASP A 99 20.45 11.85 12.44
C ASP A 99 19.23 12.05 11.52
N GLY A 100 18.20 11.22 11.68
CA GLY A 100 16.97 11.31 10.88
C GLY A 100 17.16 10.91 9.40
N THR A 101 18.24 10.20 9.07
CA THR A 101 18.55 9.72 7.72
C THR A 101 18.85 8.23 7.72
N LEU A 102 18.18 7.51 6.82
CA LEU A 102 18.45 6.12 6.50
C LEU A 102 19.49 6.04 5.37
N TYR A 103 20.67 5.52 5.69
CA TYR A 103 21.76 5.31 4.77
C TYR A 103 21.74 3.86 4.25
N LEU A 104 21.71 3.71 2.93
CA LEU A 104 21.74 2.44 2.22
C LEU A 104 23.13 2.30 1.59
N HIS A 105 24.03 1.60 2.27
CA HIS A 105 25.41 1.43 1.85
C HIS A 105 25.49 0.38 0.75
N ARG A 106 25.91 0.79 -0.44
CA ARG A 106 26.08 -0.07 -1.62
C ARG A 106 27.48 -0.69 -1.62
N VAL A 107 27.53 -1.93 -2.10
CA VAL A 107 28.79 -2.64 -2.38
C VAL A 107 29.61 -1.82 -3.38
N GLN A 108 30.83 -1.42 -3.00
CA GLN A 108 31.78 -0.79 -3.93
C GLN A 108 32.46 -1.89 -4.74
N ASN A 109 32.42 -1.79 -6.07
CA ASN A 109 32.93 -2.79 -7.00
C ASN A 109 32.36 -4.19 -6.75
N PRO A 110 31.12 -4.49 -7.19
CA PRO A 110 30.50 -5.81 -6.98
C PRO A 110 31.23 -6.98 -7.66
N GLY A 111 32.41 -6.77 -8.26
CA GLY A 111 33.06 -7.73 -9.14
C GLY A 111 32.19 -8.01 -10.36
N SER A 112 32.58 -8.95 -11.20
CA SER A 112 31.77 -9.47 -12.31
C SER A 112 30.49 -10.20 -11.83
N LEU A 113 30.00 -9.96 -10.61
CA LEU A 113 28.67 -10.33 -10.18
C LEU A 113 27.69 -9.44 -10.94
N LEU A 114 27.46 -9.82 -12.19
CA LEU A 114 26.29 -9.46 -12.98
C LEU A 114 25.11 -9.27 -12.03
N SER A 115 24.57 -8.05 -11.99
CA SER A 115 23.14 -7.72 -12.09
C SER A 115 22.14 -8.84 -11.72
N THR A 116 22.35 -9.54 -10.61
CA THR A 116 21.55 -10.70 -10.26
C THR A 116 20.49 -10.22 -9.31
N HIS A 117 19.27 -10.16 -9.84
CA HIS A 117 18.07 -10.07 -9.02
C HIS A 117 18.16 -11.14 -7.94
N CYS A 118 18.23 -10.69 -6.69
CA CYS A 118 18.42 -11.53 -5.54
C CYS A 118 17.37 -11.22 -4.49
N ARG A 119 17.29 -12.06 -3.47
CA ARG A 119 16.44 -11.76 -2.33
C ARG A 119 17.02 -10.62 -1.51
N PHE A 120 16.16 -9.76 -0.98
CA PHE A 120 16.58 -8.73 -0.04
C PHE A 120 17.33 -9.36 1.14
N PRO A 121 18.56 -8.92 1.48
CA PRO A 121 19.33 -9.58 2.52
C PRO A 121 18.76 -9.31 3.92
N ARG A 122 18.12 -10.33 4.51
CA ARG A 122 17.40 -10.24 5.80
C ARG A 122 18.26 -9.75 6.97
N ARG A 123 19.58 -9.87 6.88
CA ARG A 123 20.56 -9.49 7.92
C ARG A 123 20.88 -8.00 7.98
N LEU A 124 20.48 -7.21 6.98
CA LEU A 124 20.86 -5.79 6.90
C LEU A 124 20.17 -4.92 7.94
N THR A 125 18.97 -5.29 8.38
CA THR A 125 18.23 -4.55 9.40
C THR A 125 17.16 -5.44 10.02
N THR A 126 16.95 -5.29 11.33
CA THR A 126 15.83 -5.89 12.07
C THR A 126 14.64 -4.94 12.18
N ASN A 127 14.81 -3.66 11.83
CA ASN A 127 13.73 -2.67 11.86
C ASN A 127 12.86 -2.81 10.59
N PRO A 128 11.57 -3.15 10.74
CA PRO A 128 10.69 -3.37 9.59
C PRO A 128 10.49 -2.11 8.73
N GLU A 129 10.47 -0.92 9.34
CA GLU A 129 10.27 0.33 8.61
C GLU A 129 11.50 0.69 7.77
N HIS A 130 12.70 0.45 8.30
CA HIS A 130 13.94 0.63 7.55
C HIS A 130 14.04 -0.35 6.39
N LYS A 131 13.61 -1.60 6.61
CA LYS A 131 13.53 -2.61 5.55
C LYS A 131 12.57 -2.18 4.44
N GLU A 132 11.37 -1.75 4.78
CA GLU A 132 10.40 -1.27 3.80
C GLU A 132 10.96 -0.09 2.99
N ALA A 133 11.54 0.90 3.66
CA ALA A 133 12.17 2.04 3.01
C ALA A 133 13.28 1.60 2.04
N ALA A 134 14.16 0.67 2.46
CA ALA A 134 15.24 0.13 1.64
C ALA A 134 14.74 -0.65 0.41
N LEU A 135 13.59 -1.33 0.51
CA LEU A 135 12.99 -2.10 -0.58
C LEU A 135 12.46 -1.20 -1.71
N ILE A 136 11.93 -0.02 -1.36
CA ILE A 136 11.25 0.88 -2.30
C ILE A 136 12.04 2.16 -2.64
N ALA A 137 13.20 2.38 -2.01
CA ALA A 137 14.01 3.57 -2.21
C ALA A 137 14.32 3.82 -3.70
N ASN A 138 13.89 4.98 -4.21
CA ASN A 138 14.05 5.40 -5.61
C ASN A 138 13.44 4.43 -6.65
N ARG A 139 12.29 3.79 -6.34
CA ARG A 139 11.62 2.81 -7.22
C ARG A 139 10.19 3.20 -7.61
N TYR A 140 9.89 4.50 -7.71
CA TYR A 140 8.54 4.96 -8.01
C TYR A 140 8.04 4.54 -9.40
N THR A 141 8.88 4.60 -10.44
CA THR A 141 8.51 4.15 -11.80
C THR A 141 8.16 2.67 -11.83
N LEU A 142 8.98 1.84 -11.20
CA LEU A 142 8.72 0.40 -11.07
C LEU A 142 7.39 0.15 -10.35
N ALA A 143 7.17 0.79 -9.20
CA ALA A 143 5.93 0.58 -8.43
C ALA A 143 4.69 0.98 -9.23
N LEU A 144 4.76 2.11 -9.94
CA LEU A 144 3.67 2.57 -10.79
C LEU A 144 3.42 1.62 -11.97
N SER A 145 4.43 1.15 -12.70
CA SER A 145 4.18 0.20 -13.80
C SER A 145 3.68 -1.14 -13.25
N LEU A 146 4.38 -1.73 -12.29
CA LEU A 146 4.13 -3.07 -11.77
C LEU A 146 2.70 -3.21 -11.22
N LEU A 147 2.23 -2.23 -10.46
CA LEU A 147 0.96 -2.32 -9.74
C LEU A 147 -0.24 -1.85 -10.55
N PHE A 148 -0.06 -1.45 -11.82
CA PHE A 148 -1.12 -0.85 -12.60
C PHE A 148 -2.36 -1.74 -12.72
N GLN A 149 -2.20 -2.95 -13.24
CA GLN A 149 -3.31 -3.89 -13.40
C GLN A 149 -3.94 -4.28 -12.06
N LEU A 150 -3.12 -4.46 -11.03
CA LEU A 150 -3.58 -4.78 -9.68
C LEU A 150 -4.44 -3.67 -9.10
N THR A 151 -4.00 -2.42 -9.24
CA THR A 151 -4.71 -1.24 -8.75
C THR A 151 -6.04 -1.08 -9.46
N GLN A 152 -6.08 -1.22 -10.79
CA GLN A 152 -7.34 -1.15 -11.56
C GLN A 152 -8.35 -2.21 -11.11
N ARG A 153 -7.91 -3.48 -11.02
CA ARG A 153 -8.77 -4.59 -10.60
C ARG A 153 -9.34 -4.39 -9.20
N LEU A 154 -8.54 -3.92 -8.26
CA LEU A 154 -8.95 -3.74 -6.87
C LEU A 154 -9.82 -2.49 -6.67
N LEU A 155 -9.71 -1.48 -7.52
CA LEU A 155 -10.53 -0.26 -7.41
C LEU A 155 -11.83 -0.32 -8.21
N GLU A 156 -12.01 -1.32 -9.07
CA GLU A 156 -13.25 -1.54 -9.81
C GLU A 156 -14.46 -1.61 -8.87
N GLY A 157 -15.44 -0.72 -9.08
CA GLY A 157 -16.63 -0.61 -8.22
C GLY A 157 -16.37 -0.06 -6.80
N VAL A 158 -15.13 0.33 -6.47
CA VAL A 158 -14.75 0.93 -5.18
C VAL A 158 -14.51 2.43 -5.32
N ALA A 159 -13.85 2.85 -6.40
CA ALA A 159 -13.54 4.25 -6.71
C ALA A 159 -13.97 4.59 -8.14
N SER A 160 -14.30 5.85 -8.40
CA SER A 160 -14.71 6.33 -9.73
C SER A 160 -13.58 6.95 -10.53
N ASN A 161 -12.57 7.48 -9.86
CA ASN A 161 -11.43 8.12 -10.50
C ASN A 161 -10.14 7.70 -9.80
N LEU A 162 -9.09 7.48 -10.58
CA LEU A 162 -7.77 7.10 -10.14
C LEU A 162 -6.73 7.94 -10.90
N GLU A 163 -6.00 8.74 -10.14
CA GLU A 163 -5.00 9.67 -10.65
C GLU A 163 -3.66 9.42 -9.96
N VAL A 164 -2.54 9.63 -10.68
CA VAL A 164 -1.23 9.70 -10.04
C VAL A 164 -0.87 11.17 -9.82
N LEU A 165 -0.51 11.51 -8.59
CA LEU A 165 0.05 12.82 -8.25
C LEU A 165 1.55 12.70 -8.04
N GLN A 166 2.29 13.69 -8.52
CA GLN A 166 3.69 13.92 -8.20
C GLN A 166 3.77 15.06 -7.19
N LEU A 167 4.29 14.74 -6.01
CA LEU A 167 4.40 15.62 -4.86
C LEU A 167 5.87 15.95 -4.58
N THR A 168 6.11 17.14 -4.01
CA THR A 168 7.40 17.51 -3.44
C THR A 168 7.22 17.75 -1.95
N PRO A 169 7.28 16.69 -1.11
CA PRO A 169 7.04 16.81 0.32
C PRO A 169 8.14 17.62 1.00
N THR A 170 7.75 18.60 1.82
CA THR A 170 8.67 19.45 2.59
C THR A 170 8.83 18.97 4.04
N LYS A 171 7.90 18.15 4.54
CA LYS A 171 7.90 17.62 5.91
C LYS A 171 8.03 16.11 5.90
N LYS A 172 9.27 15.61 5.82
CA LYS A 172 9.58 14.18 5.83
C LYS A 172 9.99 13.74 7.26
N PRO A 173 9.39 12.68 7.84
CA PRO A 173 9.88 12.08 9.08
C PRO A 173 11.35 11.67 9.03
N TRP A 174 11.82 11.15 7.90
CA TRP A 174 13.25 10.93 7.62
C TRP A 174 13.58 11.04 6.13
N SER A 175 14.87 11.08 5.83
CA SER A 175 15.40 10.96 4.46
C SER A 175 16.00 9.58 4.22
N THR A 176 16.01 9.11 2.97
CA THR A 176 16.70 7.87 2.58
C THR A 176 17.77 8.20 1.53
N LYS A 177 19.01 7.74 1.74
CA LYS A 177 20.16 8.05 0.87
C LYS A 177 20.96 6.80 0.53
N PHE A 178 21.40 6.68 -0.71
CA PHE A 178 22.38 5.66 -1.10
C PHE A 178 23.81 6.17 -0.91
N VAL A 179 24.73 5.29 -0.53
CA VAL A 179 26.16 5.61 -0.36
C VAL A 179 27.02 4.49 -0.96
N PRO A 180 27.98 4.75 -1.87
CA PRO A 180 28.27 6.03 -2.51
C PRO A 180 27.16 6.45 -3.49
N GLY A 181 27.05 7.75 -3.70
CA GLY A 181 26.07 8.38 -4.58
C GLY A 181 25.50 9.65 -3.94
N GLU A 182 25.31 10.71 -4.73
CA GLU A 182 24.51 11.84 -4.29
C GLU A 182 23.04 11.41 -4.26
N GLY A 183 22.34 11.75 -3.18
CA GLY A 183 20.89 11.66 -3.16
C GLY A 183 20.31 12.57 -4.25
N PRO A 184 19.12 12.29 -4.80
CA PRO A 184 18.50 13.19 -5.78
C PRO A 184 18.43 14.62 -5.23
N THR A 185 18.77 15.60 -6.06
CA THR A 185 18.62 17.04 -5.76
C THR A 185 17.16 17.42 -5.48
N MET A 186 16.22 16.66 -6.02
CA MET A 186 14.80 16.65 -5.66
C MET A 186 14.30 15.20 -5.65
N ASP A 187 13.66 14.77 -4.56
CA ASP A 187 12.97 13.48 -4.53
C ASP A 187 11.48 13.67 -4.83
N PRO A 188 11.02 13.47 -6.09
CA PRO A 188 9.59 13.43 -6.36
C PRO A 188 8.96 12.27 -5.59
N HIS A 189 7.77 12.49 -5.06
CA HIS A 189 6.99 11.48 -4.36
C HIS A 189 5.68 11.24 -5.08
N TYR A 190 5.44 10.00 -5.49
CA TYR A 190 4.24 9.63 -6.22
C TYR A 190 3.22 8.96 -5.32
N VAL A 191 1.98 9.41 -5.42
CA VAL A 191 0.84 8.86 -4.70
C VAL A 191 -0.35 8.67 -5.62
N PHE A 192 -1.26 7.77 -5.27
CA PHE A 192 -2.54 7.67 -5.97
C PHE A 192 -3.57 8.57 -5.29
N LYS A 193 -4.22 9.44 -6.05
CA LYS A 193 -5.43 10.13 -5.64
C LYS A 193 -6.63 9.35 -6.16
N VAL A 194 -7.56 9.04 -5.27
CA VAL A 194 -8.80 8.33 -5.61
C VAL A 194 -10.01 9.11 -5.14
N GLU A 195 -11.04 9.11 -5.96
CA GLU A 195 -12.35 9.69 -5.63
C GLU A 195 -13.38 8.57 -5.52
N ARG A 196 -14.21 8.63 -4.46
CA ARG A 196 -15.16 7.57 -4.14
C ARG A 196 -16.58 7.96 -4.54
N VAL A 197 -17.34 6.99 -5.05
CA VAL A 197 -18.79 7.13 -5.30
C VAL A 197 -19.56 6.38 -4.22
N PRO A 198 -20.70 6.91 -3.72
CA PRO A 198 -21.38 8.15 -4.14
C PRO A 198 -21.07 9.40 -3.31
N ASP A 199 -20.21 9.30 -2.29
CA ASP A 199 -19.99 10.37 -1.30
C ASP A 199 -18.98 11.44 -1.73
N GLY A 200 -18.26 11.24 -2.84
CA GLY A 200 -17.32 12.22 -3.38
C GLY A 200 -16.04 12.39 -2.54
N GLU A 201 -15.81 11.50 -1.56
CA GLU A 201 -14.62 11.59 -0.73
C GLU A 201 -13.35 11.41 -1.56
N THR A 202 -12.37 12.28 -1.32
CA THR A 202 -11.06 12.22 -1.98
C THR A 202 -10.00 11.73 -1.02
N TRP A 203 -9.29 10.68 -1.43
CA TRP A 203 -8.29 10.00 -0.63
C TRP A 203 -6.95 9.92 -1.35
N ILE A 204 -5.88 9.88 -0.56
CA ILE A 204 -4.54 9.53 -1.01
C ILE A 204 -4.23 8.10 -0.57
N ILE A 205 -3.85 7.26 -1.54
CA ILE A 205 -3.20 5.98 -1.30
C ILE A 205 -1.68 6.17 -1.48
N ASP A 206 -0.95 6.06 -0.37
CA ASP A 206 0.48 6.32 -0.29
C ASP A 206 1.26 5.05 0.06
N ILE A 207 1.46 4.20 -0.94
CA ILE A 207 2.23 2.95 -0.78
C ILE A 207 3.75 3.17 -0.79
N LEU A 208 4.20 4.34 -1.25
CA LEU A 208 5.62 4.70 -1.36
C LEU A 208 6.10 5.57 -0.20
N GLY A 209 5.22 5.94 0.72
CA GLY A 209 5.49 6.90 1.79
C GLY A 209 6.52 6.41 2.81
N CYS A 210 6.70 5.10 2.95
CA CYS A 210 7.69 4.53 3.87
C CYS A 210 9.13 4.90 3.49
N GLN A 211 9.41 5.29 2.24
CA GLN A 211 10.72 5.82 1.85
C GLN A 211 11.10 7.12 2.61
N TYR A 212 10.10 7.83 3.13
CA TYR A 212 10.25 9.06 3.93
C TYR A 212 9.78 8.88 5.37
N GLY A 213 9.39 7.67 5.76
CA GLY A 213 8.86 7.35 7.09
C GLY A 213 7.39 7.67 7.30
N TYR A 214 6.62 7.92 6.24
CA TYR A 214 5.17 7.95 6.36
C TYR A 214 4.63 6.51 6.54
N ARG A 215 3.81 6.32 7.58
CA ARG A 215 3.22 5.02 7.93
C ARG A 215 1.80 4.82 7.41
N GLU A 216 1.06 5.91 7.23
CA GLU A 216 -0.35 5.85 6.85
C GLU A 216 -0.48 5.60 5.35
N LEU A 217 -1.20 4.54 4.97
CA LEU A 217 -1.37 4.15 3.56
C LEU A 217 -2.59 4.76 2.89
N LEU A 218 -3.62 5.09 3.67
CA LEU A 218 -4.84 5.73 3.19
C LEU A 218 -5.08 6.95 4.07
N VAL A 219 -5.12 8.14 3.49
CA VAL A 219 -5.27 9.41 4.22
C VAL A 219 -6.22 10.32 3.43
N PRO A 220 -7.13 11.08 4.09
CA PRO A 220 -7.92 12.09 3.39
C PRO A 220 -7.01 13.09 2.68
N PHE A 221 -7.37 13.50 1.45
CA PHE A 221 -6.53 14.35 0.59
C PHE A 221 -5.96 15.57 1.32
N ASP A 222 -6.81 16.40 1.93
CA ASP A 222 -6.37 17.62 2.60
C ASP A 222 -5.46 17.34 3.80
N ARG A 223 -5.70 16.23 4.52
CA ARG A 223 -4.88 15.82 5.65
C ARG A 223 -3.49 15.39 5.18
N HIS A 224 -3.40 14.67 4.07
CA HIS A 224 -2.12 14.25 3.49
C HIS A 224 -1.30 15.47 3.04
N MET A 225 -1.91 16.43 2.32
CA MET A 225 -1.21 17.64 1.87
C MET A 225 -0.69 18.48 3.04
N ARG A 226 -1.50 18.68 4.09
CA ARG A 226 -1.06 19.38 5.32
C ARG A 226 0.09 18.67 6.03
N LYS A 227 -0.01 17.33 6.15
CA LYS A 227 0.99 16.50 6.84
C LYS A 227 2.35 16.52 6.14
N THR A 228 2.35 16.36 4.82
CA THR A 228 3.56 16.36 4.00
C THR A 228 4.12 17.77 3.73
N GLY A 229 3.35 18.81 4.06
CA GLY A 229 3.69 20.20 3.75
C GLY A 229 3.77 20.46 2.25
N CYS A 230 3.11 19.64 1.44
CA CYS A 230 3.13 19.75 -0.01
C CYS A 230 2.20 20.90 -0.45
N LYS A 231 2.78 21.97 -1.00
CA LYS A 231 2.04 23.11 -1.56
C LYS A 231 1.98 23.12 -3.08
N ASN A 232 2.95 22.44 -3.71
CA ASN A 232 3.08 22.33 -5.14
C ASN A 232 2.98 20.86 -5.50
N TRP A 233 2.00 20.52 -6.33
CA TRP A 233 1.89 19.21 -6.94
C TRP A 233 1.59 19.39 -8.43
N GLU A 234 2.15 18.50 -9.25
CA GLU A 234 1.80 18.49 -10.67
C GLU A 234 0.39 17.95 -10.87
N LYS A 235 -0.26 18.40 -11.94
CA LYS A 235 -1.62 17.96 -12.28
C LYS A 235 -1.66 16.44 -12.40
N ALA A 236 -2.72 15.88 -11.83
CA ALA A 236 -3.10 14.49 -12.00
C ALA A 236 -2.92 14.01 -13.44
N LYS A 237 -2.10 12.99 -13.62
CA LYS A 237 -2.00 12.26 -14.88
C LYS A 237 -2.83 10.99 -14.75
N THR A 238 -3.54 10.64 -15.81
CA THR A 238 -4.24 9.35 -15.88
C THR A 238 -3.24 8.23 -15.69
N TYR A 239 -3.56 7.31 -14.79
CA TYR A 239 -2.74 6.13 -14.57
C TYR A 239 -3.09 5.08 -15.63
N ASN A 240 -2.20 4.86 -16.59
CA ASN A 240 -2.42 3.92 -17.70
C ASN A 240 -1.10 3.30 -18.23
N VAL A 241 -0.24 2.86 -17.31
CA VAL A 241 1.12 2.40 -17.63
C VAL A 241 1.17 0.88 -17.52
N PRO A 242 1.39 0.12 -18.61
CA PRO A 242 1.63 -1.32 -18.55
C PRO A 242 2.83 -1.68 -17.67
N GLU A 243 2.84 -2.91 -17.15
CA GLU A 243 3.82 -3.41 -16.19
C GLU A 243 5.28 -3.33 -16.67
N THR A 244 5.52 -3.27 -17.98
CA THR A 244 6.87 -3.18 -18.57
C THR A 244 7.19 -1.83 -19.20
N LYS A 245 6.27 -0.86 -19.23
CA LYS A 245 6.42 0.34 -20.08
C LYS A 245 7.61 1.23 -19.68
N ASP A 246 7.96 1.31 -18.41
CA ASP A 246 9.17 2.03 -17.96
C ASP A 246 10.47 1.36 -18.42
N LEU A 247 10.45 0.06 -18.73
CA LEU A 247 11.61 -0.66 -19.24
C LEU A 247 11.93 -0.25 -20.68
N ASP A 248 10.92 0.10 -21.47
CA ASP A 248 11.08 0.57 -22.85
C ASP A 248 11.65 2.00 -22.91
N LEU A 249 11.47 2.78 -21.83
CA LEU A 249 12.01 4.13 -21.69
C LEU A 249 13.44 4.15 -21.13
N LYS A 250 13.93 3.03 -20.59
CA LYS A 250 15.32 2.90 -20.11
C LYS A 250 16.26 2.68 -21.29
N THR A 251 16.64 3.76 -21.96
CA THR A 251 17.85 3.79 -22.77
C THR A 251 19.07 3.93 -21.85
N ALA A 252 19.96 2.93 -21.88
CA ALA A 252 21.35 2.97 -21.40
C ALA A 252 21.60 3.74 -20.08
N GLY A 253 21.26 3.14 -18.93
CA GLY A 253 21.79 3.57 -17.63
C GLY A 253 23.21 3.02 -17.38
N PRO A 254 23.96 3.57 -16.41
CA PRO A 254 25.36 3.18 -16.13
C PRO A 254 25.53 1.75 -15.58
N PHE A 255 24.43 1.03 -15.33
CA PHE A 255 24.44 -0.35 -14.87
C PHE A 255 23.51 -1.18 -15.77
N PRO A 256 23.98 -2.28 -16.36
CA PRO A 256 23.13 -3.19 -17.10
C PRO A 256 22.21 -3.88 -16.09
N VAL A 257 20.98 -3.38 -15.94
CA VAL A 257 19.88 -4.24 -15.48
C VAL A 257 19.63 -5.21 -16.63
N ASP A 258 19.49 -6.50 -16.33
CA ASP A 258 18.96 -7.42 -17.32
C ASP A 258 17.49 -7.07 -17.53
N VAL A 259 17.28 -6.16 -18.50
CA VAL A 259 15.96 -5.60 -18.81
C VAL A 259 15.01 -6.71 -19.23
N GLU A 260 15.53 -7.77 -19.87
CA GLU A 260 14.71 -8.89 -20.30
C GLU A 260 14.31 -9.77 -19.11
N TYR A 261 15.24 -10.06 -18.20
CA TYR A 261 14.92 -10.77 -16.96
C TYR A 261 13.86 -10.05 -16.12
N GLU A 262 14.03 -8.73 -15.91
CA GLU A 262 13.03 -7.90 -15.23
C GLU A 262 11.69 -7.91 -15.98
N ARG A 263 11.70 -7.83 -17.32
CA ARG A 263 10.49 -7.91 -18.14
C ARG A 263 9.74 -9.22 -17.90
N GLN A 264 10.43 -10.36 -17.96
CA GLN A 264 9.85 -11.68 -17.73
C GLN A 264 9.28 -11.82 -16.32
N ALA A 265 9.98 -11.32 -15.30
CA ALA A 265 9.48 -11.30 -13.92
C ALA A 265 8.17 -10.51 -13.79
N ARG A 266 8.07 -9.35 -14.45
CA ARG A 266 6.88 -8.49 -14.42
C ARG A 266 5.71 -9.09 -15.19
N LEU A 267 5.95 -9.75 -16.32
CA LEU A 267 4.90 -10.48 -17.04
C LEU A 267 4.35 -11.65 -16.20
N ARG A 268 5.21 -12.37 -15.48
CA ARG A 268 4.78 -13.41 -14.53
C ARG A 268 3.97 -12.84 -13.37
N PHE A 269 4.35 -11.65 -12.87
CA PHE A 269 3.57 -10.93 -11.87
C PHE A 269 2.18 -10.54 -12.41
N ALA A 270 2.10 -9.99 -13.63
CA ALA A 270 0.84 -9.61 -14.25
C ALA A 270 -0.09 -10.81 -14.44
N GLU A 271 0.44 -11.95 -14.91
CA GLU A 271 -0.34 -13.19 -15.01
C GLU A 271 -0.81 -13.67 -13.63
N PHE A 272 0.05 -13.62 -12.61
CA PHE A 272 -0.36 -13.95 -11.24
C PHE A 272 -1.52 -13.08 -10.76
N VAL A 273 -1.47 -11.76 -10.98
CA VAL A 273 -2.56 -10.84 -10.65
C VAL A 273 -3.83 -11.21 -11.42
N LYS A 274 -3.72 -11.52 -12.71
CA LYS A 274 -4.87 -11.89 -13.54
C LYS A 274 -5.61 -13.12 -13.01
N THR A 275 -4.88 -14.14 -12.55
CA THR A 275 -5.44 -15.41 -12.07
C THR A 275 -5.89 -15.37 -10.61
N ASN A 276 -5.23 -14.60 -9.74
CA ASN A 276 -5.39 -14.73 -8.29
C ASN A 276 -6.02 -13.50 -7.61
N VAL A 277 -6.31 -12.43 -8.37
CA VAL A 277 -6.85 -11.20 -7.80
C VAL A 277 -8.21 -10.86 -8.38
N ASP A 278 -9.20 -10.82 -7.47
CA ASP A 278 -10.55 -10.32 -7.70
C ASP A 278 -11.06 -9.53 -6.47
N GLN A 279 -12.22 -8.88 -6.63
CA GLN A 279 -12.84 -8.02 -5.62
C GLN A 279 -13.18 -8.72 -4.30
N SER A 280 -13.37 -10.04 -4.30
CA SER A 280 -13.67 -10.81 -3.09
C SER A 280 -12.52 -10.79 -2.08
N LEU A 281 -11.29 -10.45 -2.51
CA LEU A 281 -10.17 -10.20 -1.62
C LEU A 281 -10.43 -9.05 -0.64
N LEU A 282 -11.31 -8.11 -1.01
CA LEU A 282 -11.63 -6.95 -0.17
C LEU A 282 -12.76 -7.21 0.83
N ASP A 283 -13.37 -8.40 0.82
CA ASP A 283 -14.54 -8.74 1.63
C ASP A 283 -14.22 -9.68 2.79
N GLY A 284 -15.11 -9.70 3.79
CA GLY A 284 -15.00 -10.51 5.02
C GLY A 284 -14.60 -9.70 6.25
N SER A 285 -14.52 -10.37 7.40
CA SER A 285 -13.99 -9.82 8.66
C SER A 285 -12.51 -9.46 8.54
N ILE A 286 -11.96 -8.71 9.50
CA ILE A 286 -10.50 -8.47 9.60
C ILE A 286 -9.70 -9.78 9.52
N ALA A 287 -10.10 -10.81 10.26
CA ALA A 287 -9.38 -12.10 10.29
C ALA A 287 -9.42 -12.81 8.93
N ALA A 288 -10.60 -12.89 8.30
CA ALA A 288 -10.75 -13.51 6.98
C ALA A 288 -9.95 -12.77 5.91
N TYR A 289 -9.97 -11.43 5.94
CA TYR A 289 -9.15 -10.58 5.08
C TYR A 289 -7.65 -10.84 5.30
N GLY A 290 -7.19 -10.90 6.55
CA GLY A 290 -5.80 -11.17 6.90
C GLY A 290 -5.32 -12.51 6.34
N HIS A 291 -6.14 -13.56 6.44
CA HIS A 291 -5.83 -14.86 5.84
C HIS A 291 -5.71 -14.81 4.31
N LYS A 292 -6.65 -14.13 3.62
CA LYS A 292 -6.61 -13.95 2.16
C LYS A 292 -5.35 -13.20 1.72
N LEU A 293 -5.00 -12.09 2.40
CA LEU A 293 -3.81 -11.30 2.11
C LEU A 293 -2.53 -12.12 2.34
N GLY A 294 -2.45 -12.84 3.46
CA GLY A 294 -1.31 -13.71 3.78
C GLY A 294 -1.09 -14.78 2.71
N ARG A 295 -2.17 -15.43 2.27
CA ARG A 295 -2.13 -16.43 1.19
C ARG A 295 -1.69 -15.83 -0.14
N LEU A 296 -2.28 -14.70 -0.56
CA LEU A 296 -1.91 -14.00 -1.79
C LEU A 296 -0.40 -13.69 -1.84
N VAL A 297 0.14 -13.17 -0.73
CA VAL A 297 1.56 -12.81 -0.61
C VAL A 297 2.46 -14.04 -0.63
N PHE A 298 2.07 -15.11 0.07
CA PHE A 298 2.79 -16.38 0.07
C PHE A 298 2.87 -16.96 -1.34
N ASP A 299 1.72 -17.10 -2.02
CA ASP A 299 1.63 -17.67 -3.37
C ASP A 299 2.44 -16.85 -4.39
N LEU A 300 2.39 -15.51 -4.29
CA LEU A 300 3.21 -14.62 -5.11
C LEU A 300 4.71 -14.88 -4.91
N LYS A 301 5.17 -14.95 -3.65
CA LYS A 301 6.59 -15.18 -3.34
C LYS A 301 7.07 -16.52 -3.86
N ILE A 302 6.25 -17.57 -3.78
CA ILE A 302 6.56 -18.88 -4.38
C ILE A 302 6.68 -18.77 -5.89
N LYS A 303 5.70 -18.14 -6.56
CA LYS A 303 5.70 -17.95 -8.02
C LYS A 303 6.95 -17.23 -8.52
N LEU A 304 7.37 -16.17 -7.83
CA LEU A 304 8.58 -15.41 -8.16
C LEU A 304 9.86 -16.17 -7.79
N ALA A 305 9.89 -16.87 -6.64
CA ALA A 305 11.06 -17.64 -6.23
C ALA A 305 11.39 -18.80 -7.19
N LEU A 306 10.37 -19.47 -7.73
CA LEU A 306 10.55 -20.52 -8.74
C LEU A 306 11.12 -19.96 -10.05
N PHE A 307 10.86 -18.69 -10.37
CA PHE A 307 11.50 -18.02 -11.50
C PHE A 307 12.98 -17.73 -11.22
N VAL A 308 13.32 -17.30 -10.01
CA VAL A 308 14.72 -17.02 -9.63
C VAL A 308 15.61 -18.27 -9.56
N VAL A 309 15.05 -19.45 -9.26
CA VAL A 309 15.82 -20.71 -9.12
C VAL A 309 15.80 -21.57 -10.40
N GLY A 310 14.90 -21.26 -11.35
CA GLY A 310 14.66 -22.06 -12.54
C GLY A 310 15.54 -21.75 -13.75
N ASP A 311 16.41 -20.74 -13.63
CA ASP A 311 17.45 -20.35 -14.60
C ASP A 311 18.85 -20.54 -13.97
#